data_AF-A0A3D8I739-F1
#
_entry.id   AF-A0A3D8I739-F1
#
_cell.length_a   1.000
_cell.length_b   1.000
_cell.length_c   1.000
_cell.angle_alpha   90.00
_cell.angle_beta   90.00
_cell.angle_gamma   90.00
#
_symmetry.space_group_name_H-M   'P 1'
#
loop_
_entity.id
_entity.type
_entity.pdbx_description
1 polymer ?
#
loop_
_entity_poly.entity_id
_entity_poly.type
_entity_poly.pdbx_seq_one_letter_code
_entity_poly.pdbx_strand_id
1 'polypeptide(L)'
;MKIAISCLSPLVQSSLMYYLKDYLVEEEDCEFLITDDENRVSPKPLCLVVEGEHSHIHKPFSAQSLHADIEAFYKNLPEIPLSLPQESVRNFEPPMSPPIYPKNKSVLIESQIRALCDSYAKELADKLIALLKNP
;
A
#
# COMPACT_ATOMS: atom_id res chain seq x y z
N MET A 1 17.69 -10.31 7.35
CA MET A 1 16.89 -10.25 6.12
C MET A 1 16.39 -11.64 5.79
N LYS A 2 15.16 -11.92 6.19
CA LYS A 2 14.40 -13.11 5.82
C LYS A 2 13.32 -12.72 4.82
N ILE A 3 13.31 -13.35 3.65
CA ILE A 3 12.51 -12.91 2.51
C ILE A 3 11.65 -14.07 2.02
N ALA A 4 10.38 -13.80 1.72
CA ALA A 4 9.54 -14.70 0.93
C ALA A 4 9.29 -14.06 -0.45
N ILE A 5 9.07 -14.90 -1.48
CA ILE A 5 8.79 -14.46 -2.85
C ILE A 5 7.47 -15.08 -3.29
N SER A 6 6.53 -14.24 -3.74
CA SER A 6 5.27 -14.68 -4.35
C SER A 6 4.96 -13.74 -5.51
N CYS A 7 5.37 -14.11 -6.72
CA CYS A 7 5.12 -13.33 -7.93
C CYS A 7 4.14 -14.07 -8.85
N LEU A 8 3.31 -13.33 -9.57
CA LEU A 8 2.48 -13.79 -10.67
C LEU A 8 3.34 -14.20 -11.87
N SER A 9 4.43 -13.47 -12.16
CA SER A 9 5.35 -13.83 -13.24
C SER A 9 6.34 -14.93 -12.81
N PRO A 10 6.30 -16.13 -13.43
CA PRO A 10 7.23 -17.21 -13.10
C PRO A 10 8.69 -16.87 -13.41
N LEU A 11 8.92 -16.02 -14.42
CA LEU A 11 10.26 -15.56 -14.78
C LEU A 11 10.85 -14.67 -13.68
N VAL A 12 10.09 -13.67 -13.23
CA VAL A 12 10.51 -12.78 -12.15
C VAL A 12 10.73 -13.58 -10.86
N GLN A 13 9.80 -14.48 -10.53
CA GLN A 13 9.95 -15.38 -9.39
C GLN A 13 11.25 -16.19 -9.45
N SER A 14 11.50 -16.87 -10.57
CA SER A 14 12.69 -17.72 -10.73
C SER A 14 13.99 -16.91 -10.68
N SER A 15 14.01 -15.72 -11.30
CA SER A 15 15.16 -14.82 -11.25
C SER A 15 15.44 -14.32 -9.84
N LEU A 16 14.42 -13.87 -9.11
CA LEU A 16 14.58 -13.41 -7.73
C LEU A 16 15.02 -14.56 -6.80
N MET A 17 14.43 -15.74 -6.95
CA MET A 17 14.84 -16.92 -6.19
C MET A 17 16.30 -17.30 -6.44
N TYR A 18 16.79 -17.14 -7.68
CA TYR A 18 18.18 -17.40 -8.02
C TYR A 18 19.14 -16.42 -7.32
N TYR A 19 18.83 -15.11 -7.37
CA TYR A 19 19.69 -14.08 -6.77
C TYR A 19 19.61 -14.03 -5.24
N LEU A 20 18.47 -14.41 -4.65
CA LEU A 20 18.20 -14.25 -3.21
C LEU A 20 18.18 -15.56 -2.44
N LYS A 21 18.67 -16.66 -3.03
CA LYS A 21 18.62 -18.02 -2.48
C LYS A 21 19.05 -18.14 -1.01
N ASP A 22 20.02 -17.34 -0.58
CA ASP A 22 20.61 -17.40 0.76
C ASP A 22 19.72 -16.71 1.83
N TYR A 23 18.69 -15.97 1.40
CA TYR A 23 17.78 -15.21 2.26
C TYR A 23 16.34 -15.74 2.26
N LEU A 24 16.05 -16.77 1.45
CA LEU A 24 14.70 -17.31 1.27
C LEU A 24 14.23 -18.08 2.50
N VAL A 25 13.02 -17.76 2.95
CA VAL A 25 12.30 -18.49 3.98
C VAL A 25 10.83 -18.65 3.58
N GLU A 26 10.07 -19.42 4.36
CA GLU A 26 8.63 -19.55 4.19
C GLU A 26 7.90 -18.22 4.48
N GLU A 27 6.69 -18.06 3.95
CA GLU A 27 5.91 -16.81 4.07
C GLU A 27 5.56 -16.51 5.54
N GLU A 28 5.51 -17.53 6.39
CA GLU A 28 5.26 -17.44 7.84
C GLU A 28 6.43 -16.83 8.60
N ASP A 29 7.66 -17.07 8.15
CA ASP A 29 8.90 -16.67 8.85
C ASP A 29 9.60 -15.45 8.23
N CYS A 30 9.12 -14.96 7.09
CA CYS A 30 9.72 -13.80 6.43
C CYS A 30 9.50 -12.48 7.18
N GLU A 31 10.40 -11.52 7.00
CA GLU A 31 10.25 -10.16 7.50
C GLU A 31 9.42 -9.30 6.53
N PHE A 32 9.50 -9.60 5.24
CA PHE A 32 8.72 -8.98 4.18
C PHE A 32 8.57 -9.93 2.99
N LEU A 33 7.57 -9.65 2.14
CA LEU A 33 7.24 -10.43 0.95
C LEU A 33 7.58 -9.64 -0.31
N ILE A 34 8.29 -10.26 -1.25
CA ILE A 34 8.53 -9.70 -2.58
C ILE A 34 7.43 -10.20 -3.54
N THR A 35 6.79 -9.29 -4.27
CA THR A 35 5.70 -9.61 -5.21
C THR A 35 5.67 -8.64 -6.39
N ASP A 36 5.14 -9.09 -7.53
CA ASP A 36 4.79 -8.25 -8.69
C ASP A 36 3.26 -8.04 -8.82
N ASP A 37 2.49 -8.46 -7.81
CA ASP A 37 1.04 -8.23 -7.72
C ASP A 37 0.74 -6.99 -6.87
N GLU A 38 0.31 -5.91 -7.53
CA GLU A 38 -0.11 -4.67 -6.86
C GLU A 38 -1.36 -4.82 -5.99
N ASN A 39 -2.16 -5.87 -6.22
CA ASN A 39 -3.39 -6.12 -5.48
C ASN A 39 -3.20 -7.09 -4.32
N ARG A 40 -1.97 -7.59 -4.09
CA ARG A 40 -1.67 -8.52 -3.01
C ARG A 40 -1.94 -7.84 -1.66
N VAL A 41 -2.74 -8.48 -0.82
CA VAL A 41 -2.94 -8.08 0.57
C VAL A 41 -2.14 -9.03 1.45
N SER A 42 -1.26 -8.49 2.30
CA SER A 42 -0.47 -9.26 3.25
C SER A 42 -0.40 -8.53 4.60
N PRO A 43 -0.38 -9.26 5.73
CA PRO A 43 -0.10 -8.66 7.03
C PRO A 43 1.36 -8.20 7.16
N LYS A 44 2.25 -8.68 6.29
CA LYS A 44 3.68 -8.32 6.27
C LYS A 44 3.96 -7.23 5.22
N PRO A 45 5.02 -6.43 5.40
CA PRO A 45 5.44 -5.45 4.42
C PRO A 45 5.64 -6.08 3.03
N LEU A 46 5.20 -5.36 2.01
CA LEU A 46 5.30 -5.78 0.61
C LEU A 46 6.38 -4.99 -0.12
N CYS A 47 7.29 -5.71 -0.76
CA CYS A 47 8.31 -5.17 -1.66
C CYS A 47 7.88 -5.45 -3.10
N LEU A 48 7.46 -4.41 -3.81
CA LEU A 48 6.88 -4.51 -5.16
C LEU A 48 7.95 -4.51 -6.25
N VAL A 49 7.81 -5.44 -7.21
CA VAL A 49 8.64 -5.57 -8.42
C VAL A 49 7.80 -5.31 -9.66
N VAL A 50 7.30 -4.08 -9.77
CA VAL A 50 6.39 -3.64 -10.83
C VAL A 50 7.08 -2.67 -11.78
N GLU A 51 6.39 -2.28 -12.85
CA GLU A 51 6.87 -1.21 -13.74
C GLU A 51 6.36 0.14 -13.24
N GLY A 52 7.22 1.17 -13.25
CA GLY A 52 6.84 2.54 -12.87
C GLY A 52 7.31 2.97 -11.48
N GLU A 53 6.82 4.13 -11.04
CA GLU A 53 7.33 4.89 -9.89
C GLU A 53 7.04 4.27 -8.52
N HIS A 54 6.10 3.34 -8.44
CA HIS A 54 5.75 2.63 -7.19
C HIS A 54 6.53 1.34 -6.99
N SER A 55 7.51 1.07 -7.86
CA SER A 55 8.36 -0.11 -7.76
C SER A 55 9.45 0.08 -6.72
N HIS A 56 9.62 -0.91 -5.85
CA HIS A 56 10.73 -0.94 -4.90
C HIS A 56 11.97 -1.55 -5.54
N ILE A 57 11.77 -2.51 -6.45
CA ILE A 57 12.84 -3.16 -7.24
C ILE A 57 12.62 -2.83 -8.71
N HIS A 58 13.48 -2.00 -9.26
CA HIS A 58 13.31 -1.49 -10.62
C HIS A 58 13.75 -2.52 -11.66
N LYS A 59 12.89 -2.74 -12.66
CA LYS A 59 13.22 -3.56 -13.84
C LYS A 59 13.87 -2.68 -14.93
N PRO A 60 14.89 -3.17 -15.66
CA PRO A 60 15.64 -4.40 -15.42
C PRO A 60 16.61 -4.24 -14.23
N PHE A 61 16.82 -5.32 -13.47
CA PHE A 61 17.78 -5.33 -12.36
C PHE A 61 18.98 -6.23 -12.65
N SER A 62 20.14 -5.81 -12.13
CA SER A 62 21.34 -6.64 -11.97
C SER A 62 21.37 -7.23 -10.56
N ALA A 63 22.25 -8.19 -10.29
CA ALA A 63 22.45 -8.70 -8.94
C ALA A 63 22.75 -7.56 -7.93
N GLN A 64 23.65 -6.64 -8.31
CA GLN A 64 24.07 -5.55 -7.43
C GLN A 64 22.93 -4.56 -7.16
N SER A 65 22.19 -4.16 -8.20
CA SER A 65 21.05 -3.24 -8.03
C SER A 65 19.93 -3.89 -7.22
N LEU A 66 19.65 -5.18 -7.44
CA LEU A 66 18.66 -5.92 -6.66
C LEU A 66 19.01 -5.94 -5.16
N HIS A 67 20.27 -6.21 -4.81
CA HIS A 67 20.70 -6.20 -3.41
C HIS A 67 20.62 -4.78 -2.81
N ALA A 68 20.98 -3.75 -3.55
CA ALA A 68 20.89 -2.37 -3.10
C ALA A 68 19.43 -1.94 -2.82
N ASP A 69 18.52 -2.25 -3.75
CA ASP A 69 17.08 -1.94 -3.63
C ASP A 69 16.46 -2.66 -2.42
N ILE A 70 16.81 -3.94 -2.22
CA ILE A 70 16.34 -4.75 -1.11
C ILE A 70 16.87 -4.24 0.24
N GLU A 71 18.15 -3.88 0.31
CA GLU A 71 18.71 -3.26 1.50
C GLU A 71 18.05 -1.92 1.83
N ALA A 72 17.79 -1.09 0.81
CA ALA A 72 17.10 0.18 0.99
C ALA A 72 15.68 -0.04 1.51
N PHE A 73 14.95 -1.00 0.95
CA PHE A 73 13.63 -1.38 1.43
C PHE A 73 13.68 -1.84 2.90
N TYR A 74 14.61 -2.73 3.24
CA TYR A 74 14.73 -3.28 4.59
C TYR A 74 15.11 -2.25 5.65
N LYS A 75 15.99 -1.29 5.32
CA LYS A 75 16.36 -0.19 6.23
C LYS A 75 15.19 0.77 6.50
N ASN A 76 14.25 0.86 5.57
CA ASN A 76 13.04 1.69 5.70
C ASN A 76 11.89 0.96 6.38
N LEU A 77 12.04 -0.33 6.71
CA LEU A 77 11.03 -1.03 7.48
C LEU A 77 10.93 -0.40 8.86
N PRO A 78 9.73 -0.05 9.34
CA PRO A 78 9.57 0.41 10.70
C PRO A 78 10.03 -0.72 11.62
N GLU A 79 10.99 -0.43 12.51
CA GLU A 79 11.37 -1.36 13.57
C GLU A 79 10.13 -1.66 14.41
N ILE A 80 9.48 -2.78 14.14
CA ILE A 80 8.46 -3.32 15.02
C ILE A 80 9.23 -3.84 16.24
N PRO A 81 9.10 -3.25 17.43
CA PRO A 81 9.80 -3.77 18.59
C PRO A 81 9.29 -5.20 18.84
N LEU A 82 10.18 -6.17 18.66
CA LEU A 82 9.98 -7.55 19.09
C LEU A 82 9.87 -7.57 20.62
N SER A 83 8.66 -7.40 21.14
CA SER A 83 8.16 -7.99 22.39
C SER A 83 6.76 -7.48 22.69
N LEU A 84 5.75 -8.16 22.16
CA LEU A 84 4.52 -8.30 22.93
C LEU A 84 4.73 -9.52 23.82
N PRO A 85 4.84 -9.37 25.16
CA PRO A 85 4.67 -10.51 26.02
C PRO A 85 3.31 -11.13 25.69
N GLN A 86 3.25 -12.45 25.62
CA GLN A 86 1.99 -13.19 25.64
C GLN A 86 1.32 -12.94 27.00
N GLU A 87 0.78 -11.74 27.21
CA GLU A 87 -0.08 -11.44 28.33
C GLU A 87 -1.42 -12.11 28.07
N SER A 88 -1.74 -13.05 28.95
CA SER A 88 -3.05 -13.59 29.24
C SER A 88 -4.18 -12.73 28.67
N VAL A 89 -5.05 -13.34 27.87
CA VAL A 89 -6.32 -12.78 27.41
C VAL A 89 -7.05 -12.19 28.61
N ARG A 90 -6.86 -10.90 28.87
CA ARG A 90 -7.78 -10.15 29.74
C ARG A 90 -9.02 -9.99 28.88
N ASN A 91 -10.14 -10.52 29.36
CA ASN A 91 -11.44 -10.30 28.76
C ASN A 91 -11.58 -8.80 28.48
N PHE A 92 -11.53 -8.44 27.21
CA PHE A 92 -11.71 -7.08 26.77
C PHE A 92 -13.20 -6.79 26.90
N GLU A 93 -13.62 -6.22 28.03
CA GLU A 93 -14.95 -5.62 28.13
C GLU A 93 -14.91 -4.33 27.29
N PRO A 94 -15.61 -4.29 26.13
CA PRO A 94 -15.61 -3.09 25.32
C PRO A 94 -16.19 -1.95 26.16
N PRO A 95 -15.61 -0.72 26.10
CA PRO A 95 -16.30 0.43 26.68
C PRO A 95 -17.69 0.48 26.06
N MET A 96 -18.73 0.55 26.90
CA MET A 96 -20.16 0.59 26.53
C MET A 96 -20.54 1.82 25.67
N SER A 97 -19.57 2.57 25.15
CA SER A 97 -19.77 3.69 24.25
C SER A 97 -18.62 3.76 23.26
N PRO A 98 -18.90 3.97 21.95
CA PRO A 98 -17.86 4.19 20.95
C PRO A 98 -16.96 5.37 21.36
N PRO A 99 -15.64 5.30 21.12
CA PRO A 99 -14.76 6.46 21.22
C PRO A 99 -15.35 7.62 20.39
N ILE A 100 -15.38 8.83 20.95
CA ILE A 100 -15.86 10.01 20.21
C ILE A 100 -14.74 10.40 19.23
N TYR A 101 -14.88 9.98 17.98
CA TYR A 101 -13.99 10.39 16.90
C TYR A 101 -14.24 11.87 16.52
N PRO A 102 -13.19 12.66 16.26
CA PRO A 102 -13.34 14.05 15.83
C PRO A 102 -13.99 14.10 14.45
N LYS A 103 -15.32 14.27 14.42
CA LYS A 103 -16.14 14.38 13.19
C LYS A 103 -15.78 15.60 12.31
N ASN A 104 -15.00 16.54 12.83
CA ASN A 104 -14.75 17.84 12.20
C ASN A 104 -14.06 17.73 10.83
N LYS A 105 -13.17 16.76 10.60
CA LYS A 105 -12.53 16.58 9.29
C LYS A 105 -13.49 16.02 8.24
N SER A 106 -14.34 15.07 8.61
CA SER A 106 -15.35 14.47 7.71
C SER A 106 -16.41 15.48 7.29
N VAL A 107 -16.90 16.30 8.21
CA VAL A 107 -17.89 17.35 7.91
C VAL A 107 -17.31 18.40 6.96
N LEU A 108 -16.04 18.77 7.12
CA LEU A 108 -15.37 19.73 6.23
C LEU A 108 -15.28 19.19 4.80
N ILE A 109 -14.84 17.94 4.63
CA ILE A 109 -14.71 17.32 3.30
C ILE A 109 -16.07 17.21 2.61
N GLU A 110 -17.12 16.79 3.34
CA GLU A 110 -18.48 16.73 2.79
C GLU A 110 -18.99 18.10 2.33
N SER A 111 -18.66 19.16 3.06
CA SER A 111 -19.03 20.53 2.66
C SER A 111 -18.31 20.99 1.40
N GLN A 112 -17.03 20.62 1.23
CA GLN A 112 -16.24 20.94 0.04
C GLN A 112 -16.76 20.21 -1.19
N ILE A 113 -17.13 18.93 -1.05
CA ILE A 113 -17.71 18.13 -2.14
C ILE A 113 -19.01 18.78 -2.63
N ARG A 114 -19.92 19.16 -1.72
CA ARG A 114 -21.18 19.81 -2.10
C ARG A 114 -20.95 21.13 -2.82
N ALA A 115 -20.09 21.99 -2.29
CA ALA A 115 -19.77 23.27 -2.93
C ALA A 115 -19.19 23.09 -4.35
N LEU A 116 -18.35 22.08 -4.55
CA LEU A 116 -17.80 21.76 -5.87
C LEU A 116 -18.90 21.28 -6.84
N CYS A 117 -19.76 20.36 -6.40
CA CYS A 117 -20.88 19.88 -7.21
C CYS A 117 -21.82 21.00 -7.65
N ASP A 118 -22.17 21.93 -6.75
CA ASP A 118 -23.04 23.06 -7.05
C ASP A 118 -22.42 24.02 -8.07
N SER A 119 -21.10 24.27 -7.94
CA SER A 119 -20.37 25.14 -8.87
C SER A 119 -20.35 24.55 -10.29
N TYR A 120 -20.08 23.26 -10.42
CA TYR A 120 -20.05 22.56 -11.70
C TYR A 120 -21.43 22.46 -12.34
N ALA A 121 -22.48 22.17 -11.56
CA ALA A 121 -23.85 22.12 -12.04
C ALA A 121 -24.29 23.47 -12.63
N LYS A 122 -23.91 24.58 -11.97
CA LYS A 122 -24.21 25.93 -12.44
C LYS A 122 -23.46 26.26 -13.73
N GLU A 123 -22.17 25.97 -13.80
CA GLU A 123 -21.37 26.21 -15.01
C GLU A 123 -21.89 25.41 -16.21
N LEU A 124 -22.27 24.15 -15.99
CA LEU A 124 -22.85 23.31 -17.02
C LEU A 124 -24.21 23.84 -17.51
N ALA A 125 -25.07 24.30 -16.58
CA ALA A 125 -26.34 24.92 -16.92
C ALA A 125 -26.15 26.19 -17.76
N ASP A 126 -25.20 27.06 -17.37
CA ASP A 126 -24.90 28.29 -18.09
C ASP A 126 -24.37 28.00 -19.51
N LYS A 127 -23.51 26.98 -19.67
CA LYS A 127 -23.03 26.52 -20.98
C LYS A 127 -24.15 25.97 -21.85
N LEU A 128 -25.04 25.15 -21.29
CA LEU A 128 -26.20 24.63 -22.01
C LEU A 128 -27.12 25.77 -22.48
N ILE A 129 -27.39 26.74 -21.61
CA ILE A 129 -28.20 27.92 -21.95
C ILE A 129 -27.54 28.75 -23.05
N ALA A 130 -26.21 28.91 -23.02
CA ALA A 130 -25.48 29.63 -24.05
C ALA A 130 -25.54 28.92 -25.42
N LEU A 131 -25.43 27.58 -25.44
CA LEU A 131 -25.58 26.78 -26.65
C LEU A 131 -27.00 26.82 -27.22
N LEU A 132 -28.03 26.88 -26.37
CA LEU A 132 -29.42 26.99 -26.81
C LEU A 132 -29.81 28.40 -27.31
N LYS A 133 -29.07 29.44 -26.93
CA LYS A 133 -29.33 30.84 -27.33
C LYS A 133 -28.65 31.26 -28.64
N ASN A 134 -27.65 30.52 -29.10
CA ASN A 134 -26.98 30.75 -30.39
C ASN A 134 -27.28 29.57 -31.33
N PRO A 135 -28.39 29.59 -32.10
CA PRO A 135 -28.66 28.60 -33.13
C PRO A 135 -27.68 28.69 -34.32
#